data_AF-A0A3D3I0Q8-F1
#
_entry.id   AF-A0A3D3I0Q8-F1
#
_cell.length_a   1.000
_cell.length_b   1.000
_cell.length_c   1.000
_cell.angle_alpha   90.00
_cell.angle_beta   90.00
_cell.angle_gamma   90.00
#
_symmetry.space_group_name_H-M   'P 1'
#
loop_
_entity.id
_entity.type
_entity.pdbx_description
1 polymer ?
#
loop_
_entity_poly.entity_id
_entity_poly.type
_entity_poly.pdbx_seq_one_letter_code
_entity_poly.pdbx_strand_id
1 'polypeptide(L)'
;MKIRFLLVAVTIFVAIGMFVVNWEGRAGLAKLFKSTDELKQINSMTRNQMEADMMHDALRGEVLALVLASGKGDLEGLKAAKAGIADTSQTFRDALAANEKLNLSPATKKSLADVKPLLDSYLGSAEAMAKVASQTEALERMLPQFDEDYVALAGGMEAVSDAIEAETDEVMKHAVDWHREGVQLLNVVSIGVGSLAFLFQFLLIRRIVKGLRESEQGLSFLKDEVTPRLKAGLEDLAQGVLRVPSAIPTMPRLSTKNDELGQLNASIQRVVNDARELHASQSTAIQRTSGLVRQIHEETRTIQEGSENIRMVSVEGARSMEAVASSVTHVASQTESANQHVQTMVQELEALQEGAHRQSVAVNESRTAVESTVRAIDALNSNLSQMNEESENGQKRVDEVSS
;
A
#
# COMPACT_ATOMS: atom_id res chain seq x y z
N MET A 1 -4.54 -10.61 6.28
CA MET A 1 -4.56 -10.33 7.73
C MET A 1 -3.75 -9.07 7.98
N LYS A 2 -4.37 -8.09 8.65
CA LYS A 2 -3.76 -6.78 8.97
C LYS A 2 -2.55 -6.96 9.89
N ILE A 3 -1.51 -6.14 9.71
CA ILE A 3 -0.25 -6.24 10.45
C ILE A 3 -0.50 -6.10 11.96
N ARG A 4 -1.42 -5.21 12.36
CA ARG A 4 -1.80 -5.00 13.76
C ARG A 4 -2.32 -6.25 14.47
N PHE A 5 -3.09 -7.10 13.79
CA PHE A 5 -3.60 -8.34 14.41
C PHE A 5 -2.48 -9.35 14.64
N LEU A 6 -1.50 -9.37 13.74
CA LEU A 6 -0.36 -10.27 13.85
C LEU A 6 0.57 -9.85 14.99
N LEU A 7 0.74 -8.54 15.23
CA LEU A 7 1.45 -8.01 16.41
C LEU A 7 0.74 -8.39 17.72
N VAL A 8 -0.58 -8.19 17.80
CA VAL A 8 -1.36 -8.57 18.98
C VAL A 8 -1.28 -10.07 19.25
N ALA A 9 -1.37 -10.90 18.21
CA ALA A 9 -1.27 -12.36 18.35
C ALA A 9 0.08 -12.80 18.93
N VAL A 10 1.20 -12.18 18.52
CA VAL A 10 2.53 -12.49 19.07
C VAL A 10 2.62 -12.08 20.54
N THR A 11 2.14 -10.89 20.90
CA THR A 11 2.15 -10.43 22.30
C THR A 11 1.33 -11.36 23.20
N ILE A 12 0.15 -11.78 22.76
CA ILE A 12 -0.70 -12.74 23.49
C ILE A 12 0.02 -14.08 23.63
N PHE A 13 0.62 -14.58 22.56
CA PHE A 13 1.35 -15.86 22.59
C PHE A 13 2.51 -15.84 23.59
N VAL A 14 3.31 -14.78 23.59
CA VAL A 14 4.41 -14.61 24.56
C VAL A 14 3.86 -14.48 25.99
N ALA A 15 2.78 -13.73 26.20
CA ALA A 15 2.16 -13.59 27.51
C ALA A 15 1.62 -14.93 28.07
N ILE A 16 1.01 -15.75 27.22
CA ILE A 16 0.57 -17.11 27.58
C ILE A 16 1.78 -17.97 27.97
N GLY A 17 2.85 -17.92 27.18
CA GLY A 17 4.08 -18.65 27.48
C GLY A 17 4.69 -18.25 28.83
N MET A 18 4.77 -16.94 29.11
CA MET A 18 5.22 -16.43 30.40
C MET A 18 4.31 -16.86 31.55
N PHE A 19 2.99 -16.90 31.33
CA PHE A 19 2.05 -17.36 32.35
C PHE A 19 2.26 -18.84 32.69
N VAL A 20 2.46 -19.70 31.70
CA VAL A 20 2.73 -21.14 31.91
C VAL A 20 4.03 -21.34 32.70
N VAL A 21 5.11 -20.63 32.33
CA VAL A 21 6.38 -20.67 33.06
C VAL A 21 6.22 -20.21 34.51
N ASN A 22 5.47 -19.12 34.75
CA ASN A 22 5.18 -18.63 36.10
C ASN A 22 4.28 -19.58 36.91
N TRP A 23 3.36 -20.28 36.25
CA TRP A 23 2.48 -21.25 36.90
C TRP A 23 3.27 -22.48 37.37
N GLU A 24 4.03 -23.10 36.47
CA GLU A 24 4.91 -24.23 36.77
C GLU A 24 5.95 -23.88 37.84
N GLY A 25 6.57 -22.69 37.74
CA GLY A 25 7.52 -22.21 38.73
C GLY A 25 6.94 -22.09 40.14
N ARG A 26 5.68 -21.62 40.26
CA ARG A 26 4.99 -21.56 41.56
C ARG A 26 4.64 -22.93 42.12
N ALA A 27 4.18 -23.86 41.27
CA ALA A 27 3.92 -25.24 41.69
C ALA A 27 5.19 -25.91 42.23
N GLY A 28 6.33 -25.69 41.58
CA GLY A 28 7.62 -26.19 42.06
C GLY A 28 8.08 -25.60 43.37
N LEU A 29 7.94 -24.29 43.52
CA LEU A 29 8.31 -23.63 44.77
C LEU A 29 7.46 -24.12 45.95
N ALA A 30 6.15 -24.31 45.75
CA ALA A 30 5.27 -24.86 46.78
C ALA A 30 5.69 -26.26 47.23
N LYS A 31 6.12 -27.11 46.29
CA LYS A 31 6.56 -28.47 46.60
C LYS A 31 7.92 -28.52 47.29
N LEU A 32 8.85 -27.64 46.90
CA LEU A 32 10.12 -27.44 47.61
C LEU A 32 9.90 -27.04 49.07
N PHE A 33 8.97 -26.13 49.34
CA PHE A 33 8.64 -25.74 50.71
C PHE A 33 8.08 -26.93 51.51
N LYS A 34 7.24 -27.77 50.89
CA LYS A 34 6.73 -28.98 51.54
C LYS A 34 7.86 -29.96 51.90
N SER A 35 8.74 -30.28 50.96
CA SER A 35 9.87 -31.18 51.22
C SER A 35 10.85 -30.60 52.24
N THR A 36 11.03 -29.28 52.28
CA THR A 36 11.85 -28.62 53.30
C THR A 36 11.23 -28.75 54.70
N ASP A 37 9.89 -28.63 54.81
CA ASP A 37 9.19 -28.84 56.08
C ASP A 37 9.28 -30.31 56.54
N GLU A 38 9.11 -31.27 55.62
CA GLU A 38 9.30 -32.70 55.87
C GLU A 38 10.73 -32.99 56.38
N LEU A 39 11.76 -32.48 55.69
CA LEU A 39 13.17 -32.63 56.12
C LEU A 39 13.45 -31.98 57.48
N LYS A 40 12.80 -30.85 57.80
CA LYS A 40 12.95 -30.22 59.11
C LYS A 40 12.40 -31.12 60.22
N GLN A 41 11.28 -31.78 59.97
CA GLN A 41 10.68 -32.71 60.92
C GLN A 41 11.53 -33.97 61.10
N ILE A 42 12.05 -34.52 60.01
CA ILE A 42 13.01 -35.63 60.02
C ILE A 42 14.26 -35.25 60.84
N ASN A 43 14.82 -34.05 60.63
CA ASN A 43 15.98 -33.60 61.41
C ASN A 43 15.66 -33.47 62.91
N SER A 44 14.49 -32.95 63.27
CA SER A 44 14.02 -32.95 64.67
C SER A 44 13.91 -34.38 65.22
N MET A 45 13.38 -35.32 64.45
CA MET A 45 13.31 -36.74 64.80
C MET A 45 14.70 -37.34 65.03
N THR A 46 15.64 -37.14 64.10
CA THR A 46 17.02 -37.62 64.23
C THR A 46 17.69 -37.08 65.49
N ARG A 47 17.48 -35.80 65.83
CA ARG A 47 18.04 -35.22 67.06
C ARG A 47 17.48 -35.85 68.32
N ASN A 48 16.16 -36.03 68.39
CA ASN A 48 15.53 -36.71 69.51
C ASN A 48 15.91 -38.19 69.58
N GLN A 49 16.11 -38.85 68.43
CA GLN A 49 16.57 -40.24 68.37
C GLN A 49 18.02 -40.39 68.86
N MET A 50 18.91 -39.45 68.51
CA MET A 50 20.26 -39.40 69.08
C MET A 50 20.23 -39.16 70.59
N GLU A 51 19.34 -38.29 71.08
CA GLU A 51 19.16 -38.08 72.52
C GLU A 51 18.69 -39.37 73.20
N ALA A 52 17.72 -40.07 72.60
CA ALA A 52 17.25 -41.37 73.08
C ALA A 52 18.37 -42.41 73.13
N ASP A 53 19.23 -42.48 72.10
CA ASP A 53 20.38 -43.39 72.04
C ASP A 53 21.41 -43.08 73.15
N MET A 54 21.68 -41.79 73.39
CA MET A 54 22.50 -41.40 74.54
C MET A 54 21.86 -41.81 75.87
N MET A 55 20.54 -41.62 76.03
CA MET A 55 19.83 -42.01 77.26
C MET A 55 19.79 -43.51 77.47
N HIS A 56 19.75 -44.30 76.39
CA HIS A 56 19.84 -45.76 76.43
C HIS A 56 21.13 -46.23 77.11
N ASP A 57 22.27 -45.69 76.68
CA ASP A 57 23.58 -46.02 77.25
C ASP A 57 23.80 -45.36 78.62
N ALA A 58 23.33 -44.12 78.80
CA ALA A 58 23.42 -43.43 80.08
C ALA A 58 22.69 -44.21 81.19
N LEU A 59 21.50 -44.75 80.90
CA LEU A 59 20.73 -45.51 81.89
C LEU A 59 21.46 -46.78 82.31
N ARG A 60 22.11 -47.47 81.36
CA ARG A 60 22.97 -48.61 81.66
C ARG A 60 24.14 -48.21 82.55
N GLY A 61 24.76 -47.06 82.27
CA GLY A 61 25.80 -46.48 83.12
C GLY A 61 25.33 -46.24 84.56
N GLU A 62 24.15 -45.65 84.73
CA GLU A 62 23.55 -45.39 86.05
C GLU A 62 23.22 -46.68 86.81
N VAL A 63 22.70 -47.71 86.12
CA VAL A 63 22.44 -49.02 86.73
C VAL A 63 23.74 -49.71 87.16
N LEU A 64 24.79 -49.65 86.35
CA LEU A 64 26.10 -50.20 86.73
C LEU A 64 26.74 -49.43 87.89
N ALA A 65 26.59 -48.11 87.91
CA ALA A 65 27.01 -47.27 89.04
C ALA A 65 26.25 -47.63 90.33
N LEU A 66 24.94 -47.89 90.22
CA LEU A 66 24.09 -48.35 91.32
C LEU A 66 24.60 -49.68 91.89
N VAL A 67 24.90 -50.67 91.03
CA VAL A 67 25.44 -51.98 91.42
C VAL A 67 26.80 -51.81 92.11
N LEU A 68 27.69 -50.99 91.56
CA LEU A 68 29.01 -50.73 92.12
C LEU A 68 28.94 -50.05 93.50
N ALA A 69 28.10 -49.02 93.64
CA ALA A 69 27.89 -48.31 94.89
C ALA A 69 27.29 -49.23 95.96
N SER A 70 26.34 -50.09 95.57
CA SER A 70 25.77 -51.12 96.45
C SER A 70 26.84 -52.06 97.00
N GLY A 71 27.67 -52.64 96.13
CA GLY A 71 28.73 -53.57 96.54
C GLY A 71 29.83 -52.94 97.40
N LYS A 72 30.04 -51.62 97.30
CA LYS A 72 30.98 -50.86 98.13
C LYS A 72 30.38 -50.34 99.44
N GLY A 73 29.06 -50.42 99.61
CA GLY A 73 28.36 -49.75 100.71
C GLY A 73 28.41 -48.21 100.64
N ASP A 74 28.56 -47.65 99.44
CA ASP A 74 28.62 -46.20 99.21
C ASP A 74 27.22 -45.59 99.14
N LEU A 75 26.76 -45.01 100.26
CA LEU A 75 25.42 -44.44 100.38
C LEU A 75 25.20 -43.20 99.50
N GLU A 76 26.22 -42.35 99.33
CA GLU A 76 26.11 -41.17 98.48
C GLU A 76 26.09 -41.58 97.00
N GLY A 77 26.94 -42.54 96.61
CA GLY A 77 26.90 -43.14 95.28
C GLY A 77 25.56 -43.80 94.95
N LEU A 78 24.95 -44.52 95.90
CA LEU A 78 23.61 -45.09 95.73
C LEU A 78 22.54 -44.01 95.51
N LYS A 79 22.59 -42.93 96.28
CA LYS A 79 21.65 -41.81 96.15
C LYS A 79 21.81 -41.11 94.79
N ALA A 80 23.05 -40.87 94.37
CA ALA A 80 23.36 -40.27 93.08
C ALA A 80 22.85 -41.14 91.92
N ALA A 81 23.17 -42.45 91.91
CA ALA A 81 22.74 -43.35 90.86
C ALA A 81 21.21 -43.50 90.77
N LYS A 82 20.50 -43.52 91.90
CA LYS A 82 19.01 -43.51 91.89
C LYS A 82 18.44 -42.25 91.26
N ALA A 83 19.03 -41.10 91.57
CA ALA A 83 18.61 -39.83 90.97
C ALA A 83 18.92 -39.81 89.46
N GLY A 84 20.09 -40.31 89.05
CA GLY A 84 20.48 -40.45 87.65
C GLY A 84 19.54 -41.37 86.87
N ILE A 85 19.16 -42.53 87.42
CA ILE A 85 18.16 -43.44 86.82
C ILE A 85 16.84 -42.70 86.59
N ALA A 86 16.34 -41.97 87.59
CA ALA A 86 15.07 -41.27 87.47
C ALA A 86 15.11 -40.15 86.41
N ASP A 87 16.17 -39.34 86.40
CA ASP A 87 16.36 -38.23 85.46
C ASP A 87 16.54 -38.73 84.01
N THR A 88 17.39 -39.74 83.83
CA THR A 88 17.64 -40.37 82.53
C THR A 88 16.36 -41.01 81.98
N SER A 89 15.61 -41.73 82.83
CA SER A 89 14.34 -42.37 82.43
C SER A 89 13.31 -41.33 81.99
N GLN A 90 13.20 -40.20 82.71
CA GLN A 90 12.29 -39.12 82.35
C GLN A 90 12.69 -38.48 81.01
N THR A 91 13.97 -38.17 80.84
CA THR A 91 14.51 -37.58 79.59
C THR A 91 14.28 -38.51 78.40
N PHE A 92 14.44 -39.82 78.58
CA PHE A 92 14.17 -40.81 77.52
C PHE A 92 12.69 -40.82 77.13
N ARG A 93 11.77 -40.84 78.12
CA ARG A 93 10.32 -40.75 77.84
C ARG A 93 9.95 -39.46 77.09
N ASP A 94 10.56 -38.35 77.46
CA ASP A 94 10.32 -37.05 76.83
C ASP A 94 10.83 -37.00 75.38
N ALA A 95 12.00 -37.59 75.09
CA ALA A 95 12.53 -37.70 73.73
C ALA A 95 11.60 -38.53 72.82
N LEU A 96 11.10 -39.68 73.31
CA LEU A 96 10.15 -40.50 72.56
C LEU A 96 8.81 -39.77 72.36
N ALA A 97 8.29 -39.10 73.38
CA ALA A 97 7.05 -38.33 73.29
C ALA A 97 7.17 -37.10 72.37
N ALA A 98 8.37 -36.51 72.24
CA ALA A 98 8.64 -35.47 71.27
C ALA A 98 8.56 -36.00 69.83
N ASN A 99 9.07 -37.22 69.60
CA ASN A 99 8.98 -37.92 68.31
C ASN A 99 7.54 -38.26 67.91
N GLU A 100 6.71 -38.69 68.86
CA GLU A 100 5.29 -39.00 68.60
C GLU A 100 4.48 -37.79 68.12
N LYS A 101 4.94 -36.56 68.40
CA LYS A 101 4.27 -35.30 68.00
C LYS A 101 4.64 -34.84 66.59
N LEU A 102 5.65 -35.43 65.97
CA LEU A 102 6.10 -35.07 64.63
C LEU A 102 5.17 -35.67 63.56
N ASN A 103 5.01 -34.98 62.44
CA ASN A 103 4.28 -35.48 61.28
C ASN A 103 5.17 -36.40 60.44
N LEU A 104 5.38 -37.60 60.96
CA LEU A 104 6.20 -38.64 60.37
C LEU A 104 5.41 -39.53 59.40
N SER A 105 6.15 -40.26 58.56
CA SER A 105 5.60 -41.29 57.69
C SER A 105 4.86 -42.40 58.48
N PRO A 106 3.92 -43.12 57.85
CA PRO A 106 3.25 -44.26 58.49
C PRO A 106 4.22 -45.35 58.96
N ALA A 107 5.31 -45.57 58.22
CA ALA A 107 6.33 -46.56 58.57
C ALA A 107 7.08 -46.16 59.85
N THR A 108 7.57 -44.92 59.93
CA THR A 108 8.29 -44.41 61.12
C THR A 108 7.38 -44.36 62.36
N LYS A 109 6.12 -43.95 62.20
CA LYS A 109 5.13 -43.98 63.30
C LYS A 109 4.91 -45.39 63.83
N LYS A 110 4.91 -46.39 62.95
CA LYS A 110 4.80 -47.79 63.34
C LYS A 110 6.03 -48.25 64.12
N SER A 111 7.23 -48.02 63.61
CA SER A 111 8.47 -48.37 64.34
C SER A 111 8.53 -47.72 65.73
N LEU A 112 8.06 -46.48 65.86
CA LEU A 112 7.98 -45.78 67.14
C LEU A 112 6.97 -46.42 68.11
N ALA A 113 5.82 -46.87 67.60
CA ALA A 113 4.84 -47.59 68.40
C ALA A 113 5.36 -48.96 68.86
N ASP A 114 6.12 -49.64 67.99
CA ASP A 114 6.70 -50.96 68.26
C ASP A 114 7.85 -50.88 69.30
N VAL A 115 8.61 -49.77 69.36
CA VAL A 115 9.69 -49.59 70.35
C VAL A 115 9.19 -49.19 71.74
N LYS A 116 8.02 -48.54 71.84
CA LYS A 116 7.44 -48.05 73.09
C LYS A 116 7.34 -49.13 74.20
N PRO A 117 6.79 -50.34 73.97
CA PRO A 117 6.75 -51.37 75.00
C PRO A 117 8.14 -51.87 75.43
N LEU A 118 9.12 -51.88 74.51
CA LEU A 118 10.50 -52.26 74.83
C LEU A 118 11.15 -51.20 75.75
N LEU A 119 10.90 -49.92 75.46
CA LEU A 119 11.33 -48.83 76.32
C LEU A 119 10.71 -48.94 77.71
N ASP A 120 9.40 -49.18 77.80
CA ASP A 120 8.72 -49.30 79.08
C ASP A 120 9.26 -50.49 79.91
N SER A 121 9.64 -51.61 79.27
CA SER A 121 10.30 -52.75 79.94
C SER A 121 11.66 -52.35 80.51
N TYR A 122 12.52 -51.74 79.68
CA TYR A 122 13.87 -51.33 80.06
C TYR A 122 13.90 -50.26 81.16
N LEU A 123 13.06 -49.22 81.05
CA LEU A 123 12.93 -48.22 82.10
C LEU A 123 12.37 -48.86 83.40
N GLY A 124 11.39 -49.75 83.27
CA GLY A 124 10.80 -50.47 84.39
C GLY A 124 11.80 -51.35 85.13
N SER A 125 12.71 -52.04 84.43
CA SER A 125 13.75 -52.86 85.06
C SER A 125 14.79 -52.01 85.78
N ALA A 126 15.24 -50.89 85.20
CA ALA A 126 16.11 -49.92 85.88
C ALA A 126 15.48 -49.35 87.16
N GLU A 127 14.23 -48.90 87.08
CA GLU A 127 13.48 -48.37 88.22
C GLU A 127 13.25 -49.43 89.32
N ALA A 128 13.03 -50.69 88.93
CA ALA A 128 12.89 -51.80 89.88
C ALA A 128 14.21 -52.09 90.61
N MET A 129 15.35 -52.05 89.90
CA MET A 129 16.68 -52.17 90.51
C MET A 129 16.95 -51.02 91.49
N ALA A 130 16.57 -49.78 91.16
CA ALA A 130 16.69 -48.63 92.05
C ALA A 130 15.93 -48.80 93.38
N LYS A 131 14.81 -49.53 93.40
CA LYS A 131 14.03 -49.83 94.62
C LYS A 131 14.75 -50.78 95.58
N VAL A 132 15.50 -51.75 95.05
CA VAL A 132 16.25 -52.74 95.85
C VAL A 132 17.74 -52.40 96.00
N ALA A 133 18.14 -51.15 95.73
CA ALA A 133 19.56 -50.82 95.58
C ALA A 133 20.47 -51.07 96.81
N SER A 134 19.90 -51.18 98.02
CA SER A 134 20.63 -51.55 99.24
C SER A 134 20.84 -53.06 99.41
N GLN A 135 20.35 -53.87 98.47
CA GLN A 135 20.40 -55.34 98.47
C GLN A 135 21.25 -55.83 97.30
N THR A 136 22.56 -55.94 97.50
CA THR A 136 23.52 -56.28 96.42
C THR A 136 23.18 -57.61 95.73
N GLU A 137 22.82 -58.67 96.48
CA GLU A 137 22.49 -59.96 95.88
C GLU A 137 21.17 -59.93 95.08
N ALA A 138 20.26 -58.99 95.38
CA ALA A 138 19.03 -58.80 94.60
C ALA A 138 19.34 -58.09 93.28
N LEU A 139 20.21 -57.08 93.30
CA LEU A 139 20.67 -56.39 92.09
C LEU A 139 21.40 -57.35 91.13
N GLU A 140 22.32 -58.17 91.65
CA GLU A 140 23.06 -59.14 90.83
C GLU A 140 22.13 -60.14 90.13
N ARG A 141 21.02 -60.54 90.78
CA ARG A 141 20.01 -61.42 90.20
C ARG A 141 19.13 -60.74 89.14
N MET A 142 18.97 -59.43 89.20
CA MET A 142 18.16 -58.65 88.25
C MET A 142 18.95 -58.20 87.01
N LEU A 143 20.28 -58.11 87.13
CA LEU A 143 21.15 -57.60 86.08
C LEU A 143 21.02 -58.36 84.73
N PRO A 144 20.90 -59.70 84.68
CA PRO A 144 20.71 -60.41 83.41
C PRO A 144 19.44 -59.99 82.66
N GLN A 145 18.31 -59.81 83.37
CA GLN A 145 17.06 -59.36 82.75
C GLN A 145 17.17 -57.92 82.24
N PHE A 146 17.87 -57.05 82.99
CA PHE A 146 18.12 -55.67 82.57
C PHE A 146 18.99 -55.61 81.30
N ASP A 147 20.03 -56.43 81.21
CA ASP A 147 20.86 -56.53 79.99
C ASP A 147 20.04 -57.10 78.81
N GLU A 148 19.11 -58.03 79.03
CA GLU A 148 18.17 -58.49 77.98
C GLU A 148 17.24 -57.38 77.49
N ASP A 149 16.66 -56.59 78.41
CA ASP A 149 15.82 -55.43 78.05
C ASP A 149 16.63 -54.38 77.28
N TYR A 150 17.89 -54.14 77.67
CA TYR A 150 18.82 -53.25 76.96
C TYR A 150 19.03 -53.70 75.51
N VAL A 151 19.37 -54.97 75.29
CA VAL A 151 19.60 -55.51 73.94
C VAL A 151 18.32 -55.47 73.11
N ALA A 152 17.17 -55.80 73.71
CA ALA A 152 15.88 -55.76 73.01
C ALA A 152 15.51 -54.33 72.56
N LEU A 153 15.69 -53.34 73.45
CA LEU A 153 15.45 -51.94 73.13
C LEU A 153 16.41 -51.43 72.05
N ALA A 154 17.70 -51.77 72.13
CA ALA A 154 18.69 -51.39 71.12
C ALA A 154 18.26 -51.81 69.70
N GLY A 155 17.81 -53.05 69.52
CA GLY A 155 17.31 -53.53 68.23
C GLY A 155 16.05 -52.81 67.75
N GLY A 156 15.15 -52.44 68.68
CA GLY A 156 13.98 -51.62 68.35
C GLY A 156 14.35 -50.19 67.94
N MET A 157 15.36 -49.60 68.58
CA MET A 157 15.87 -48.26 68.24
C MET A 157 16.64 -48.22 66.92
N GLU A 158 17.35 -49.31 66.58
CA GLU A 158 17.94 -49.51 65.25
C GLU A 158 16.85 -49.49 64.17
N ALA A 159 15.77 -50.25 64.36
CA ALA A 159 14.64 -50.27 63.42
C ALA A 159 13.92 -48.90 63.27
N VAL A 160 13.92 -48.07 64.32
CA VAL A 160 13.45 -46.68 64.23
C VAL A 160 14.42 -45.84 63.39
N SER A 161 15.73 -46.00 63.59
CA SER A 161 16.76 -45.28 62.83
C SER A 161 16.72 -45.63 61.34
N ASP A 162 16.59 -46.91 61.01
CA ASP A 162 16.40 -47.39 59.63
C ASP A 162 15.15 -46.80 58.97
N ALA A 163 14.05 -46.69 59.73
CA ALA A 163 12.81 -46.08 59.22
C ALA A 163 12.97 -44.58 58.94
N ILE A 164 13.72 -43.85 59.80
CA ILE A 164 14.05 -42.44 59.58
C ILE A 164 14.94 -42.27 58.34
N GLU A 165 15.94 -43.12 58.15
CA GLU A 165 16.82 -43.10 56.97
C GLU A 165 16.01 -43.36 55.69
N ALA A 166 15.16 -44.39 55.68
CA ALA A 166 14.29 -44.69 54.55
C ALA A 166 13.32 -43.54 54.22
N GLU A 167 12.73 -42.90 55.23
CA GLU A 167 11.87 -41.72 55.04
C GLU A 167 12.65 -40.53 54.45
N THR A 168 13.90 -40.32 54.90
CA THR A 168 14.79 -39.28 54.36
C THR A 168 15.08 -39.52 52.88
N ASP A 169 15.44 -40.75 52.52
CA ASP A 169 15.72 -41.14 51.14
C ASP A 169 14.49 -40.98 50.24
N GLU A 170 13.30 -41.35 50.72
CA GLU A 170 12.06 -41.18 49.98
C GLU A 170 11.75 -39.71 49.70
N VAL A 171 11.85 -38.83 50.71
CA VAL A 171 11.65 -37.38 50.57
C VAL A 171 12.66 -36.79 49.59
N MET A 172 13.94 -37.18 49.68
CA MET A 172 15.00 -36.70 48.79
C MET A 172 14.78 -37.17 47.35
N LYS A 173 14.43 -38.44 47.14
CA LYS A 173 14.16 -39.00 45.83
C LYS A 173 12.97 -38.30 45.15
N HIS A 174 11.89 -38.09 45.88
CA HIS A 174 10.73 -37.35 45.36
C HIS A 174 11.06 -35.90 45.01
N ALA A 175 11.92 -35.23 45.77
CA ALA A 175 12.37 -33.88 45.45
C ALA A 175 13.22 -33.85 44.16
N VAL A 176 14.12 -34.83 43.98
CA VAL A 176 15.01 -34.93 42.80
C VAL A 176 14.26 -35.32 41.53
N ASP A 177 13.41 -36.36 41.58
CA ASP A 177 12.67 -36.83 40.42
C ASP A 177 11.74 -35.73 39.88
N TRP A 178 11.06 -35.03 40.80
CA TRP A 178 10.21 -33.90 40.45
C TRP A 178 11.01 -32.74 39.85
N HIS A 179 12.17 -32.43 40.42
CA HIS A 179 13.05 -31.40 39.88
C HIS A 179 13.49 -31.75 38.45
N ARG A 180 13.85 -33.01 38.19
CA ARG A 180 14.31 -33.45 36.87
C ARG A 180 13.21 -33.34 35.81
N GLU A 181 12.01 -33.87 36.10
CA GLU A 181 10.90 -33.84 35.14
C GLU A 181 10.37 -32.42 34.91
N GLY A 182 10.17 -31.66 35.99
CA GLY A 182 9.66 -30.29 35.94
C GLY A 182 10.59 -29.33 35.21
N VAL A 183 11.90 -29.39 35.51
CA VAL A 183 12.90 -28.53 34.83
C VAL A 183 13.06 -28.90 33.36
N GLN A 184 13.00 -30.18 33.01
CA GLN A 184 13.06 -30.60 31.60
C GLN A 184 11.85 -30.08 30.82
N LEU A 185 10.64 -30.24 31.34
CA LEU A 185 9.43 -29.70 30.71
C LEU A 185 9.50 -28.17 30.59
N LEU A 186 9.91 -27.47 31.66
CA LEU A 186 10.08 -26.02 31.67
C LEU A 186 11.07 -25.55 30.60
N ASN A 187 12.21 -26.23 30.47
CA ASN A 187 13.22 -25.92 29.46
C ASN A 187 12.68 -26.13 28.04
N VAL A 188 12.01 -27.26 27.79
CA VAL A 188 11.41 -27.55 26.47
C VAL A 188 10.34 -26.51 26.11
N VAL A 189 9.45 -26.17 27.04
CA VAL A 189 8.42 -25.16 26.83
C VAL A 189 9.04 -23.78 26.62
N SER A 190 10.03 -23.39 27.41
CA SER A 190 10.70 -22.08 27.30
C SER A 190 11.45 -21.95 25.98
N ILE A 191 12.19 -22.97 25.56
CA ILE A 191 12.88 -23.00 24.25
C ILE A 191 11.84 -22.99 23.13
N GLY A 192 10.75 -23.76 23.25
CA GLY A 192 9.69 -23.81 22.27
C GLY A 192 9.01 -22.46 22.06
N VAL A 193 8.56 -21.82 23.15
CA VAL A 193 7.93 -20.49 23.12
C VAL A 193 8.92 -19.44 22.59
N GLY A 194 10.16 -19.46 23.08
CA GLY A 194 11.20 -18.52 22.65
C GLY A 194 11.53 -18.65 21.15
N SER A 195 11.69 -19.88 20.67
CA SER A 195 11.98 -20.16 19.25
C SER A 195 10.81 -19.78 18.35
N LEU A 196 9.57 -20.07 18.76
CA LEU A 196 8.40 -19.72 17.99
C LEU A 196 8.20 -18.20 17.95
N ALA A 197 8.36 -17.52 19.10
CA ALA A 197 8.30 -16.06 19.16
C ALA A 197 9.38 -15.42 18.28
N PHE A 198 10.60 -15.94 18.30
CA PHE A 198 11.69 -15.48 17.44
C PHE A 198 11.38 -15.69 15.95
N LEU A 199 10.86 -16.85 15.58
CA LEU A 199 10.46 -17.15 14.20
C LEU A 199 9.35 -16.19 13.73
N PHE A 200 8.32 -15.96 14.56
CA PHE A 200 7.24 -15.03 14.24
C PHE A 200 7.75 -13.59 14.10
N GLN A 201 8.61 -13.13 15.03
CA GLN A 201 9.26 -11.82 14.97
C GLN A 201 10.05 -11.66 13.67
N PHE A 202 10.84 -12.66 13.30
CA PHE A 202 11.64 -12.66 12.09
C PHE A 202 10.79 -12.59 10.82
N LEU A 203 9.71 -13.37 10.74
CA LEU A 203 8.77 -13.36 9.62
C LEU A 203 8.01 -12.02 9.52
N LEU A 204 7.62 -11.44 10.65
CA LEU A 204 6.98 -10.13 10.73
C LEU A 204 7.90 -9.03 10.21
N ILE A 205 9.13 -8.95 10.71
CA ILE A 205 10.12 -7.96 10.28
C ILE A 205 10.36 -8.10 8.78
N ARG A 206 10.58 -9.32 8.28
CA ARG A 206 10.76 -9.54 6.83
C ARG A 206 9.57 -9.06 6.01
N ARG A 207 8.34 -9.32 6.49
CA ARG A 207 7.12 -8.90 5.80
C ARG A 207 6.95 -7.38 5.79
N ILE A 208 7.18 -6.72 6.92
CA ILE A 208 7.05 -5.25 7.05
C ILE A 208 8.14 -4.55 6.23
N VAL A 209 9.40 -4.95 6.38
CA VAL A 209 10.53 -4.34 5.66
C VAL A 209 10.36 -4.48 4.15
N LYS A 210 9.92 -5.66 3.67
CA LYS A 210 9.65 -5.85 2.25
C LYS A 210 8.52 -4.92 1.77
N GLY A 211 7.40 -4.88 2.49
CA GLY A 211 6.28 -4.02 2.11
C GLY A 211 6.64 -2.52 2.13
N LEU A 212 7.44 -2.10 3.11
CA LEU A 212 7.89 -0.70 3.21
C LEU A 212 8.83 -0.31 2.06
N ARG A 213 9.75 -1.21 1.67
CA ARG A 213 10.62 -1.01 0.49
C ARG A 213 9.81 -0.90 -0.80
N GLU A 214 8.73 -1.68 -0.95
CA GLU A 214 7.84 -1.55 -2.11
C GLU A 214 7.14 -0.18 -2.10
N SER A 215 6.60 0.27 -0.97
CA SER A 215 5.99 1.61 -0.86
C SER A 215 7.00 2.72 -1.12
N GLU A 216 8.23 2.59 -0.62
CA GLU A 216 9.35 3.50 -0.88
C GLU A 216 9.64 3.61 -2.38
N GLN A 217 9.72 2.49 -3.10
CA GLN A 217 9.88 2.46 -4.56
C GLN A 217 8.72 3.16 -5.29
N GLY A 218 7.51 3.02 -4.78
CA GLY A 218 6.34 3.71 -5.32
C GLY A 218 6.40 5.23 -5.15
N LEU A 219 6.79 5.68 -3.97
CA LEU A 219 6.98 7.10 -3.66
C LEU A 219 8.15 7.69 -4.45
N SER A 220 9.27 6.97 -4.56
CA SER A 220 10.42 7.43 -5.35
C SER A 220 10.04 7.53 -6.84
N PHE A 221 9.24 6.60 -7.36
CA PHE A 221 8.73 6.70 -8.73
C PHE A 221 7.86 7.95 -8.95
N LEU A 222 6.97 8.28 -8.00
CA LEU A 222 6.20 9.52 -8.06
C LEU A 222 7.08 10.77 -8.02
N LYS A 223 8.08 10.77 -7.13
CA LYS A 223 9.00 11.90 -6.95
C LYS A 223 9.91 12.11 -8.16
N ASP A 224 10.52 11.03 -8.65
CA ASP A 224 11.64 11.10 -9.58
C ASP A 224 11.16 11.00 -11.04
N GLU A 225 10.08 10.26 -11.32
CA GLU A 225 9.61 10.04 -12.69
C GLU A 225 8.34 10.83 -13.03
N VAL A 226 7.36 10.87 -12.13
CA VAL A 226 6.04 11.47 -12.43
C VAL A 226 6.04 12.99 -12.27
N THR A 227 6.42 13.47 -11.07
CA THR A 227 6.36 14.89 -10.72
C THR A 227 7.15 15.79 -11.67
N PRO A 228 8.42 15.48 -12.03
CA PRO A 228 9.23 16.36 -12.88
C PRO A 228 8.69 16.46 -14.30
N ARG A 229 8.17 15.36 -14.86
CA ARG A 229 7.62 15.33 -16.24
C ARG A 229 6.33 16.11 -16.34
N LEU A 230 5.43 15.94 -15.37
CA LEU A 230 4.18 16.67 -15.33
C LEU A 230 4.43 18.17 -15.18
N LYS A 231 5.38 18.54 -14.28
CA LYS A 231 5.81 19.94 -14.11
C LYS A 231 6.39 20.51 -15.40
N ALA A 232 7.35 19.81 -16.02
CA ALA A 232 8.00 20.27 -17.25
C ALA A 232 6.99 20.46 -18.39
N GLY A 233 6.06 19.51 -18.58
CA GLY A 233 5.03 19.67 -19.61
C GLY A 233 4.11 20.87 -19.35
N LEU A 234 3.75 21.12 -18.08
CA LEU A 234 2.89 22.25 -17.71
C LEU A 234 3.61 23.58 -17.93
N GLU A 235 4.91 23.62 -17.62
CA GLU A 235 5.78 24.77 -17.84
C GLU A 235 5.96 25.05 -19.34
N ASP A 236 6.21 24.03 -20.16
CA ASP A 236 6.27 24.14 -21.62
C ASP A 236 4.95 24.74 -22.17
N LEU A 237 3.81 24.21 -21.72
CA LEU A 237 2.50 24.71 -22.13
C LEU A 237 2.28 26.18 -21.72
N ALA A 238 2.67 26.56 -20.50
CA ALA A 238 2.55 27.93 -19.99
C ALA A 238 3.45 28.92 -20.75
N GLN A 239 4.61 28.47 -21.23
CA GLN A 239 5.53 29.25 -22.05
C GLN A 239 5.15 29.25 -23.56
N GLY A 240 4.05 28.57 -23.94
CA GLY A 240 3.60 28.46 -25.32
C GLY A 240 4.42 27.47 -26.17
N VAL A 241 5.29 26.67 -25.54
CA VAL A 241 6.05 25.62 -26.19
C VAL A 241 5.15 24.40 -26.38
N LEU A 242 4.65 24.20 -27.60
CA LEU A 242 3.71 23.12 -27.95
C LEU A 242 4.44 21.80 -28.24
N ARG A 243 5.31 21.37 -27.33
CA ARG A 243 6.03 20.10 -27.44
C ARG A 243 5.28 19.00 -26.69
N VAL A 244 5.03 17.87 -27.35
CA VAL A 244 4.42 16.71 -26.70
C VAL A 244 5.36 16.19 -25.59
N PRO A 245 4.94 16.16 -24.32
CA PRO A 245 5.79 15.70 -23.22
C PRO A 245 6.09 14.19 -23.34
N SER A 246 7.26 13.77 -22.86
CA SER A 246 7.64 12.35 -22.86
C SER A 246 6.73 11.53 -21.94
N ALA A 247 6.23 10.39 -22.42
CA ALA A 247 5.35 9.51 -21.65
C ALA A 247 5.92 9.12 -20.27
N ILE A 248 5.06 9.07 -19.26
CA ILE A 248 5.41 8.57 -17.93
C ILE A 248 5.72 7.07 -18.03
N PRO A 249 6.90 6.61 -17.58
CA PRO A 249 7.28 5.19 -17.62
C PRO A 249 6.28 4.27 -16.90
N THR A 250 6.35 2.96 -17.17
CA THR A 250 5.56 1.98 -16.41
C THR A 250 6.09 1.90 -14.97
N MET A 251 5.17 1.92 -14.02
CA MET A 251 5.51 1.89 -12.60
C MET A 251 5.96 0.47 -12.21
N PRO A 252 6.94 0.32 -11.29
CA PRO A 252 7.23 -0.97 -10.68
C PRO A 252 5.98 -1.60 -10.05
N ARG A 253 5.83 -2.93 -10.17
CA ARG A 253 4.69 -3.64 -9.58
C ARG A 253 4.76 -3.57 -8.05
N LEU A 254 3.81 -2.86 -7.45
CA LEU A 254 3.63 -2.84 -6.00
C LEU A 254 2.60 -3.88 -5.57
N SER A 255 2.84 -4.57 -4.46
CA SER A 255 1.86 -5.50 -3.90
C SER A 255 0.67 -4.74 -3.28
N THR A 256 -0.55 -4.99 -3.76
CA THR A 256 -1.81 -4.45 -3.20
C THR A 256 -2.50 -5.50 -2.33
N LYS A 257 -1.78 -6.01 -1.33
CA LYS A 257 -2.34 -7.00 -0.40
C LYS A 257 -3.39 -6.36 0.52
N ASN A 258 -4.21 -7.22 1.12
CA ASN A 258 -5.27 -6.81 2.04
C ASN A 258 -4.73 -6.50 3.45
N ASP A 259 -3.75 -5.61 3.52
CA ASP A 259 -3.12 -5.08 4.73
C ASP A 259 -2.82 -3.57 4.57
N GLU A 260 -2.33 -2.94 5.62
CA GLU A 260 -2.12 -1.49 5.69
C GLU A 260 -1.12 -1.00 4.62
N LEU A 261 -0.04 -1.76 4.37
CA LEU A 261 0.94 -1.41 3.34
C LEU A 261 0.40 -1.64 1.92
N GLY A 262 -0.42 -2.66 1.72
CA GLY A 262 -1.09 -2.87 0.44
C GLY A 262 -2.13 -1.79 0.11
N GLN A 263 -2.82 -1.25 1.12
CA GLN A 263 -3.71 -0.08 0.95
C GLN A 263 -2.93 1.19 0.58
N LEU A 264 -1.77 1.41 1.20
CA LEU A 264 -0.86 2.48 0.82
C LEU A 264 -0.40 2.31 -0.64
N ASN A 265 0.08 1.12 -1.02
CA ASN A 265 0.50 0.81 -2.38
C ASN A 265 -0.63 1.01 -3.41
N ALA A 266 -1.86 0.59 -3.10
CA ALA A 266 -3.02 0.83 -3.96
C ALA A 266 -3.35 2.32 -4.10
N SER A 267 -3.05 3.13 -3.09
CA SER A 267 -3.24 4.58 -3.14
C SER A 267 -2.16 5.25 -4.00
N ILE A 268 -0.90 4.82 -3.87
CA ILE A 268 0.19 5.26 -4.76
C ILE A 268 -0.12 4.92 -6.22
N GLN A 269 -0.59 3.70 -6.50
CA GLN A 269 -0.96 3.29 -7.87
C GLN A 269 -2.08 4.15 -8.45
N ARG A 270 -3.10 4.51 -7.65
CA ARG A 270 -4.15 5.44 -8.07
C ARG A 270 -3.58 6.80 -8.46
N VAL A 271 -2.73 7.40 -7.61
CA VAL A 271 -2.09 8.69 -7.90
C VAL A 271 -1.26 8.64 -9.19
N VAL A 272 -0.52 7.55 -9.44
CA VAL A 272 0.25 7.39 -10.68
C VAL A 272 -0.68 7.28 -11.90
N ASN A 273 -1.79 6.55 -11.78
CA ASN A 273 -2.75 6.42 -12.88
C ASN A 273 -3.45 7.76 -13.18
N ASP A 274 -3.87 8.49 -12.15
CA ASP A 274 -4.47 9.82 -12.30
C ASP A 274 -3.47 10.78 -12.96
N ALA A 275 -2.18 10.71 -12.59
CA ALA A 275 -1.13 11.50 -13.23
C ALA A 275 -0.90 11.12 -14.71
N ARG A 276 -1.03 9.84 -15.07
CA ARG A 276 -0.96 9.40 -16.47
C ARG A 276 -2.14 9.90 -17.28
N GLU A 277 -3.34 9.87 -16.72
CA GLU A 277 -4.54 10.42 -17.37
C GLU A 277 -4.41 11.93 -17.59
N LEU A 278 -3.93 12.66 -16.58
CA LEU A 278 -3.64 14.08 -16.70
C LEU A 278 -2.57 14.37 -17.76
N HIS A 279 -1.50 13.57 -17.80
CA HIS A 279 -0.48 13.67 -18.84
C HIS A 279 -1.04 13.41 -20.26
N ALA A 280 -1.93 12.43 -20.41
CA ALA A 280 -2.60 12.16 -21.70
C ALA A 280 -3.54 13.30 -22.12
N SER A 281 -4.28 13.86 -21.17
CA SER A 281 -5.12 15.04 -21.38
C SER A 281 -4.29 16.24 -21.82
N GLN A 282 -3.16 16.50 -21.17
CA GLN A 282 -2.20 17.54 -21.53
C GLN A 282 -1.64 17.35 -22.95
N SER A 283 -1.21 16.14 -23.31
CA SER A 283 -0.73 15.83 -24.66
C SER A 283 -1.81 16.11 -25.71
N THR A 284 -3.07 15.76 -25.41
CA THR A 284 -4.20 16.02 -26.30
C THR A 284 -4.46 17.52 -26.45
N ALA A 285 -4.37 18.29 -25.36
CA ALA A 285 -4.50 19.74 -25.38
C ALA A 285 -3.41 20.39 -26.25
N ILE A 286 -2.15 19.97 -26.10
CA ILE A 286 -1.03 20.45 -26.91
C ILE A 286 -1.26 20.16 -28.41
N GLN A 287 -1.71 18.95 -28.75
CA GLN A 287 -2.02 18.60 -30.13
C GLN A 287 -3.15 19.47 -30.72
N ARG A 288 -4.22 19.71 -29.96
CA ARG A 288 -5.32 20.59 -30.39
C ARG A 288 -4.84 22.02 -30.60
N THR A 289 -4.08 22.57 -29.66
CA THR A 289 -3.54 23.93 -29.78
C THR A 289 -2.56 24.04 -30.95
N SER A 290 -1.71 23.04 -31.18
CA SER A 290 -0.81 23.00 -32.33
C SER A 290 -1.57 22.96 -33.66
N GLY A 291 -2.66 22.19 -33.72
CA GLY A 291 -3.57 22.17 -34.86
C GLY A 291 -4.20 23.54 -35.14
N LEU A 292 -4.69 24.22 -34.09
CA LEU A 292 -5.21 25.59 -34.20
C LEU A 292 -4.16 26.58 -34.70
N VAL A 293 -2.92 26.51 -34.19
CA VAL A 293 -1.82 27.36 -34.65
C VAL A 293 -1.50 27.12 -36.12
N ARG A 294 -1.49 25.87 -36.58
CA ARG A 294 -1.33 25.54 -38.00
C ARG A 294 -2.46 26.13 -38.85
N GLN A 295 -3.70 25.98 -38.40
CA GLN A 295 -4.86 26.52 -39.11
C GLN A 295 -4.76 28.05 -39.23
N ILE A 296 -4.44 28.76 -38.15
CA ILE A 296 -4.22 30.22 -38.18
C ILE A 296 -3.10 30.59 -39.15
N HIS A 297 -2.02 29.82 -39.20
CA HIS A 297 -0.93 30.08 -40.14
C HIS A 297 -1.35 29.91 -41.60
N GLU A 298 -2.17 28.90 -41.89
CA GLU A 298 -2.72 28.65 -43.22
C GLU A 298 -3.73 29.74 -43.63
N GLU A 299 -4.63 30.14 -42.72
CA GLU A 299 -5.55 31.26 -42.92
C GLU A 299 -4.81 32.60 -43.11
N THR A 300 -3.72 32.82 -42.37
CA THR A 300 -2.90 34.02 -42.55
C THR A 300 -2.23 34.02 -43.93
N ARG A 301 -1.77 32.85 -44.40
CA ARG A 301 -1.18 32.71 -45.73
C ARG A 301 -2.21 32.98 -46.83
N THR A 302 -3.42 32.43 -46.73
CA THR A 302 -4.48 32.71 -47.71
C THR A 302 -4.90 34.17 -47.69
N ILE A 303 -4.91 34.82 -46.52
CA ILE A 303 -5.11 36.28 -46.40
C ILE A 303 -3.97 37.05 -47.09
N GLN A 304 -2.70 36.64 -46.92
CA GLN A 304 -1.58 37.29 -47.60
C GLN A 304 -1.67 37.15 -49.13
N GLU A 305 -1.96 35.94 -49.63
CA GLU A 305 -2.17 35.68 -51.06
C GLU A 305 -3.39 36.46 -51.60
N GLY A 306 -4.49 36.50 -50.84
CA GLY A 306 -5.67 37.31 -51.16
C GLY A 306 -5.39 38.80 -51.18
N SER A 307 -4.58 39.31 -50.25
CA SER A 307 -4.14 40.70 -50.19
C SER A 307 -3.32 41.08 -51.42
N GLU A 308 -2.42 40.19 -51.87
CA GLU A 308 -1.64 40.41 -53.08
C GLU A 308 -2.51 40.38 -54.35
N ASN A 309 -3.50 39.49 -54.42
CA ASN A 309 -4.51 39.50 -55.49
C ASN A 309 -5.35 40.78 -55.48
N ILE A 310 -5.79 41.27 -54.32
CA ILE A 310 -6.50 42.55 -54.18
C ILE A 310 -5.61 43.69 -54.65
N ARG A 311 -4.31 43.70 -54.29
CA ARG A 311 -3.35 44.70 -54.75
C ARG A 311 -3.24 44.70 -56.27
N MET A 312 -3.12 43.52 -56.88
CA MET A 312 -3.04 43.36 -58.34
C MET A 312 -4.33 43.83 -59.04
N VAL A 313 -5.50 43.38 -58.58
CA VAL A 313 -6.81 43.80 -59.11
C VAL A 313 -7.02 45.29 -58.94
N SER A 314 -6.61 45.87 -57.82
CA SER A 314 -6.70 47.32 -57.60
C SER A 314 -5.85 48.11 -58.59
N VAL A 315 -4.64 47.64 -58.92
CA VAL A 315 -3.78 48.27 -59.93
C VAL A 315 -4.37 48.14 -61.34
N GLU A 316 -4.89 46.97 -61.69
CA GLU A 316 -5.53 46.74 -63.01
C GLU A 316 -6.83 47.55 -63.16
N GLY A 317 -7.62 47.64 -62.09
CA GLY A 317 -8.81 48.49 -62.03
C GLY A 317 -8.46 49.97 -62.21
N ALA A 318 -7.39 50.45 -61.57
CA ALA A 318 -6.90 51.81 -61.76
C ALA A 318 -6.51 52.08 -63.23
N ARG A 319 -5.80 51.16 -63.88
CA ARG A 319 -5.46 51.26 -65.32
C ARG A 319 -6.68 51.23 -66.22
N SER A 320 -7.66 50.38 -65.92
CA SER A 320 -8.92 50.32 -66.69
C SER A 320 -9.71 51.62 -66.55
N MET A 321 -9.77 52.21 -65.35
CA MET A 321 -10.36 53.53 -65.15
C MET A 321 -9.65 54.61 -65.96
N GLU A 322 -8.33 54.55 -66.07
CA GLU A 322 -7.54 55.47 -66.89
C GLU A 322 -7.86 55.31 -68.40
N ALA A 323 -8.01 54.06 -68.88
CA ALA A 323 -8.41 53.76 -70.26
C ALA A 323 -9.85 54.23 -70.57
N VAL A 324 -10.79 54.06 -69.63
CA VAL A 324 -12.16 54.58 -69.75
C VAL A 324 -12.13 56.10 -69.79
N ALA A 325 -11.38 56.76 -68.91
CA ALA A 325 -11.23 58.22 -68.93
C ALA A 325 -10.71 58.72 -70.28
N SER A 326 -9.68 58.07 -70.82
CA SER A 326 -9.14 58.38 -72.16
C SER A 326 -10.17 58.19 -73.27
N SER A 327 -10.94 57.09 -73.24
CA SER A 327 -12.00 56.83 -74.23
C SER A 327 -13.13 57.85 -74.14
N VAL A 328 -13.51 58.28 -72.93
CA VAL A 328 -14.49 59.36 -72.74
C VAL A 328 -13.98 60.67 -73.36
N THR A 329 -12.71 61.01 -73.16
CA THR A 329 -12.09 62.17 -73.83
C THR A 329 -12.11 62.03 -75.35
N HIS A 330 -11.83 60.84 -75.89
CA HIS A 330 -11.84 60.59 -77.33
C HIS A 330 -13.25 60.72 -77.93
N VAL A 331 -14.28 60.14 -77.29
CA VAL A 331 -15.68 60.27 -77.71
C VAL A 331 -16.15 61.72 -77.68
N ALA A 332 -15.74 62.49 -76.65
CA ALA A 332 -16.02 63.93 -76.60
C ALA A 332 -15.43 64.65 -77.83
N SER A 333 -14.18 64.37 -78.19
CA SER A 333 -13.54 64.97 -79.38
C SER A 333 -14.22 64.55 -80.70
N GLN A 334 -14.62 63.28 -80.85
CA GLN A 334 -15.35 62.80 -82.03
C GLN A 334 -16.72 63.46 -82.18
N THR A 335 -17.41 63.67 -81.06
CA THR A 335 -18.72 64.33 -81.04
C THR A 335 -18.60 65.78 -81.53
N GLU A 336 -17.51 66.46 -81.17
CA GLU A 336 -17.25 67.82 -81.62
C GLU A 336 -16.95 67.89 -83.14
N SER A 337 -16.14 66.96 -83.67
CA SER A 337 -15.93 66.86 -85.13
C SER A 337 -17.20 66.48 -85.91
N ALA A 338 -18.03 65.59 -85.38
CA ALA A 338 -19.30 65.24 -86.01
C ALA A 338 -20.23 66.44 -86.09
N ASN A 339 -20.26 67.28 -85.04
CA ASN A 339 -21.05 68.51 -85.03
C ASN A 339 -20.56 69.51 -86.09
N GLN A 340 -19.26 69.62 -86.32
CA GLN A 340 -18.70 70.42 -87.43
C GLN A 340 -19.13 69.88 -88.79
N HIS A 341 -19.09 68.56 -89.01
CA HIS A 341 -19.55 67.94 -90.26
C HIS A 341 -21.03 68.20 -90.55
N VAL A 342 -21.89 68.14 -89.53
CA VAL A 342 -23.31 68.47 -89.67
C VAL A 342 -23.49 69.93 -90.13
N GLN A 343 -22.70 70.87 -89.60
CA GLN A 343 -22.73 72.26 -90.07
C GLN A 343 -22.30 72.40 -91.54
N THR A 344 -21.30 71.63 -91.98
CA THR A 344 -20.86 71.63 -93.38
C THR A 344 -21.94 71.07 -94.32
N MET A 345 -22.62 69.99 -93.93
CA MET A 345 -23.75 69.44 -94.71
C MET A 345 -24.91 70.44 -94.87
N VAL A 346 -25.17 71.26 -93.85
CA VAL A 346 -26.20 72.30 -93.95
C VAL A 346 -25.85 73.33 -95.02
N GLN A 347 -24.57 73.72 -95.14
CA GLN A 347 -24.12 74.65 -96.18
C GLN A 347 -24.22 74.06 -97.60
N GLU A 348 -23.91 72.77 -97.77
CA GLU A 348 -24.05 72.10 -99.07
C GLU A 348 -25.51 72.00 -99.55
N LEU A 349 -26.45 71.80 -98.61
CA LEU A 349 -27.89 71.76 -98.91
C LEU A 349 -28.42 73.10 -99.45
N GLU A 350 -27.95 74.23 -98.93
CA GLU A 350 -28.33 75.56 -99.43
C GLU A 350 -27.87 75.79 -100.88
N ALA A 351 -26.64 75.36 -101.21
CA ALA A 351 -26.10 75.48 -102.57
C ALA A 351 -26.88 74.62 -103.60
N LEU A 352 -27.38 73.46 -103.17
CA LEU A 352 -28.17 72.55 -104.01
C LEU A 352 -29.54 73.14 -104.37
N GLN A 353 -30.14 73.88 -103.44
CA GLN A 353 -31.44 74.53 -103.62
C GLN A 353 -31.39 75.66 -104.67
N GLU A 354 -30.28 76.41 -104.71
CA GLU A 354 -30.05 77.46 -105.70
C GLU A 354 -29.79 76.92 -107.11
N GLY A 355 -29.16 75.74 -107.20
CA GLY A 355 -28.97 75.00 -108.46
C GLY A 355 -30.28 74.53 -109.10
N ALA A 356 -31.22 74.04 -108.30
CA ALA A 356 -32.53 73.59 -108.78
C ALA A 356 -33.36 74.73 -109.40
N HIS A 357 -33.20 75.97 -108.90
CA HIS A 357 -33.92 77.13 -109.43
C HIS A 357 -33.45 77.51 -110.85
N ARG A 358 -32.14 77.43 -111.13
CA ARG A 358 -31.58 77.70 -112.46
C ARG A 358 -32.04 76.67 -113.51
N GLN A 359 -32.17 75.41 -113.10
CA GLN A 359 -32.61 74.34 -113.99
C GLN A 359 -34.07 74.53 -114.44
N SER A 360 -34.93 75.04 -113.57
CA SER A 360 -36.34 75.35 -113.91
C SER A 360 -36.46 76.43 -115.01
N VAL A 361 -35.61 77.47 -114.97
CA VAL A 361 -35.60 78.55 -115.97
C VAL A 361 -35.17 78.03 -117.35
N ALA A 362 -34.14 77.18 -117.40
CA ALA A 362 -33.63 76.60 -118.65
C ALA A 362 -34.66 75.68 -119.36
N VAL A 363 -35.49 74.97 -118.58
CA VAL A 363 -36.55 74.11 -119.14
C VAL A 363 -37.65 74.93 -119.82
N ASN A 364 -37.96 76.12 -119.30
CA ASN A 364 -39.00 76.98 -119.86
C ASN A 364 -38.57 77.64 -121.19
N GLU A 365 -37.29 77.98 -121.34
CA GLU A 365 -36.73 78.47 -122.61
C GLU A 365 -36.75 77.38 -123.69
N SER A 366 -36.41 76.14 -123.33
CA SER A 366 -36.44 74.99 -124.25
C SER A 366 -37.85 74.72 -124.79
N ARG A 367 -38.89 74.87 -123.95
CA ARG A 367 -40.30 74.73 -124.37
C ARG A 367 -40.69 75.75 -125.44
N THR A 368 -40.18 76.97 -125.34
CA THR A 368 -40.48 78.07 -126.27
C THR A 368 -39.81 77.83 -127.64
N ALA A 369 -38.61 77.23 -127.64
CA ALA A 369 -37.91 76.85 -128.86
C ALA A 369 -38.65 75.74 -129.64
N VAL A 370 -39.18 74.72 -128.95
CA VAL A 370 -39.94 73.62 -129.55
C VAL A 370 -41.23 74.12 -130.25
N GLU A 371 -41.94 75.07 -129.64
CA GLU A 371 -43.16 75.65 -130.24
C GLU A 371 -42.87 76.42 -131.54
N SER A 372 -41.67 76.99 -131.69
CA SER A 372 -41.25 77.65 -132.93
C SER A 372 -40.99 76.65 -134.07
N THR A 373 -40.48 75.45 -133.73
CA THR A 373 -40.14 74.41 -134.71
C THR A 373 -41.39 73.79 -135.31
N VAL A 374 -42.44 73.59 -134.49
CA VAL A 374 -43.73 73.02 -134.94
C VAL A 374 -44.41 73.92 -135.98
N ARG A 375 -44.40 75.25 -135.80
CA ARG A 375 -44.99 76.18 -136.78
C ARG A 375 -44.27 76.18 -138.13
N ALA A 376 -42.97 75.92 -138.16
CA ALA A 376 -42.20 75.83 -139.40
C ALA A 376 -42.55 74.57 -140.22
N ILE A 377 -42.90 73.48 -139.55
CA ILE A 377 -43.31 72.22 -140.18
C ILE A 377 -44.69 72.37 -140.86
N ASP A 378 -45.65 73.06 -140.24
CA ASP A 378 -46.98 73.29 -140.83
C ASP A 378 -46.92 74.14 -142.11
N ALA A 379 -46.03 75.13 -142.18
CA ALA A 379 -45.84 75.96 -143.36
C ALA A 379 -45.27 75.19 -144.56
N LEU A 380 -44.37 74.22 -144.31
CA LEU A 380 -43.81 73.35 -145.35
C LEU A 380 -44.88 72.44 -145.98
N ASN A 381 -45.79 71.93 -145.16
CA ASN A 381 -46.83 71.00 -145.60
C ASN A 381 -47.89 71.69 -146.49
N SER A 382 -48.16 72.97 -146.24
CA SER A 382 -49.04 73.81 -147.08
C SER A 382 -48.48 74.00 -148.50
N ASN A 383 -47.18 74.25 -148.65
CA ASN A 383 -46.56 74.48 -149.97
C ASN A 383 -46.53 73.21 -150.84
N LEU A 384 -46.41 72.04 -150.21
CA LEU A 384 -46.38 70.75 -150.90
C LEU A 384 -47.71 70.40 -151.58
N SER A 385 -48.84 70.81 -150.99
CA SER A 385 -50.17 70.59 -151.60
C SER A 385 -50.40 71.45 -152.85
N GLN A 386 -49.89 72.68 -152.90
CA GLN A 386 -50.04 73.57 -154.07
C GLN A 386 -49.26 73.09 -155.30
N MET A 387 -48.09 72.48 -155.11
CA MET A 387 -47.30 71.93 -156.23
C MET A 387 -47.97 70.74 -156.93
N ASN A 388 -48.84 70.01 -156.23
CA ASN A 388 -49.51 68.85 -156.80
C ASN A 388 -50.68 69.24 -157.73
N GLU A 389 -51.29 70.42 -157.52
CA GLU A 389 -52.32 71.01 -158.40
C GLU A 389 -51.78 71.48 -159.76
N GLU A 390 -50.49 71.78 -159.90
CA GLU A 390 -49.91 72.25 -161.17
C GLU A 390 -49.44 71.10 -162.09
N SER A 391 -49.14 69.93 -161.54
CA SER A 391 -48.60 68.79 -162.31
C SER A 391 -49.67 68.03 -163.10
N GLU A 392 -50.89 67.87 -162.56
CA GLU A 392 -51.96 67.12 -163.23
C GLU A 392 -52.58 67.83 -164.44
N ASN A 393 -52.52 69.17 -164.51
CA ASN A 393 -53.01 69.95 -165.65
C ASN A 393 -52.09 69.91 -166.88
N GLY A 394 -50.84 69.47 -166.73
CA GLY A 394 -49.86 69.38 -167.83
C GLY A 394 -49.97 68.11 -168.68
N GLN A 395 -50.36 66.98 -168.08
CA GLN A 395 -50.12 65.66 -168.68
C GLN A 395 -51.18 65.22 -169.71
N LYS A 396 -52.40 65.79 -169.73
CA LYS A 396 -53.45 65.40 -170.71
C LYS A 396 -53.53 66.26 -171.97
N ARG A 397 -52.66 67.26 -172.14
CA ARG A 397 -52.50 68.03 -173.40
C ARG A 397 -51.55 67.37 -174.41
N VAL A 398 -50.91 66.26 -174.07
CA VAL A 398 -49.80 65.69 -174.86
C VAL A 398 -50.18 64.40 -175.61
N ASP A 399 -51.19 63.66 -175.16
CA ASP A 399 -51.61 62.43 -175.84
C ASP A 399 -52.69 62.70 -176.90
N GLU A 400 -52.24 62.58 -178.15
CA GLU A 400 -53.01 62.09 -179.30
C GLU A 400 -53.72 63.13 -180.19
N VAL A 401 -52.87 64.05 -180.68
CA VAL A 401 -52.78 64.49 -182.09
C VAL A 401 -52.03 63.42 -182.94
N SER A 402 -52.30 62.13 -182.73
CA SER A 402 -51.73 61.03 -183.55
C SER A 402 -52.63 59.78 -183.56
N SER A 403 -53.90 59.93 -183.92
CA SER A 403 -54.45 59.52 -185.22
C SER A 403 -55.91 59.93 -185.37
#